data_AF-A0A2N1R4L1-F1
#
_entry.id   AF-A0A2N1R4L1-F1
#
_cell.length_a   1.000
_cell.length_b   1.000
_cell.length_c   1.000
_cell.angle_alpha   90.00
_cell.angle_beta   90.00
_cell.angle_gamma   90.00
#
_symmetry.space_group_name_H-M   'P 1'
#
loop_
_entity.id
_entity.type
_entity.pdbx_description
1 polymer ?
#
loop_
_entity_poly.entity_id
_entity_poly.type
_entity_poly.pdbx_seq_one_letter_code
_entity_poly.pdbx_strand_id
1 'polypeptide(L)' 'MSFCRRCGRITLRSFIYCPYCGMTLQAGPGMADATALPFERMDAMQAEFRARHIDEMLDVLDSLESDVEELLHGIGAPS' A
#
# COMPACT_ATOMS: atom_id res chain seq x y z
N MET A 1 -8.59 -23.34 -29.51
CA MET A 1 -9.74 -24.02 -28.88
C MET A 1 -9.38 -24.41 -27.45
N SER A 2 -10.38 -24.48 -26.57
CA SER A 2 -10.28 -24.85 -25.15
C SER A 2 -11.34 -25.91 -24.82
N PHE A 3 -11.04 -26.82 -23.90
CA PHE A 3 -11.96 -27.90 -23.50
C PHE A 3 -12.55 -27.60 -22.12
N CYS A 4 -13.88 -27.68 -21.98
CA CYS A 4 -14.53 -27.52 -20.69
C CYS A 4 -14.51 -28.83 -19.88
N ARG A 5 -13.78 -28.85 -18.76
CA ARG A 5 -13.68 -30.04 -17.89
C ARG A 5 -14.99 -30.42 -17.16
N ARG A 6 -15.98 -29.52 -17.11
CA ARG A 6 -17.29 -29.79 -16.48
C ARG A 6 -18.32 -30.39 -17.44
N CYS A 7 -18.51 -29.77 -18.60
CA CYS A 7 -19.59 -30.16 -19.53
C CYS A 7 -19.08 -30.83 -20.82
N GLY A 8 -17.77 -31.03 -20.96
CA GLY A 8 -17.15 -31.76 -22.08
C GLY A 8 -17.17 -31.05 -23.44
N ARG A 9 -17.67 -29.81 -23.53
CA ARG A 9 -17.77 -29.07 -24.79
C ARG A 9 -16.46 -28.34 -25.13
N ILE A 10 -16.20 -28.22 -26.43
CA ILE A 10 -15.09 -27.44 -26.98
C ILE A 10 -15.55 -26.00 -27.18
N THR A 11 -14.73 -25.05 -26.76
CA THR A 11 -14.98 -23.61 -26.87
C THR A 11 -13.84 -22.89 -27.59
N LEU A 12 -14.08 -21.67 -28.04
CA LEU A 12 -13.02 -20.79 -28.54
C LEU A 12 -12.11 -20.34 -27.38
N ARG A 13 -10.82 -20.11 -27.67
CA ARG A 13 -9.81 -19.73 -26.66
C ARG A 13 -10.04 -18.36 -26.04
N SER A 14 -10.87 -17.52 -26.67
CA SER A 14 -11.20 -16.16 -26.19
C SER A 14 -12.20 -16.13 -25.02
N PHE A 15 -12.84 -17.25 -24.70
CA PHE A 15 -13.82 -17.30 -23.62
C PHE A 15 -13.15 -17.56 -22.26
N ILE A 16 -13.33 -16.63 -21.32
CA ILE A 16 -12.93 -16.80 -19.91
C ILE A 16 -13.83 -17.83 -19.20
N TYR A 17 -15.10 -17.90 -19.57
CA TYR A 17 -16.11 -18.81 -19.02
C TYR A 17 -16.72 -19.68 -20.11
N CYS A 18 -17.13 -20.90 -19.77
CA CYS A 18 -17.83 -21.79 -20.70
C CYS A 18 -19.24 -21.26 -20.98
N PRO A 19 -19.59 -20.94 -22.25
CA PRO A 19 -20.89 -20.35 -22.59
C PRO A 19 -22.06 -21.33 -22.39
N TYR A 20 -21.78 -22.62 -22.16
CA TYR A 20 -22.80 -23.65 -22.00
C TYR A 20 -23.10 -24.00 -20.52
N CYS A 21 -22.14 -23.85 -19.62
CA CYS A 21 -22.30 -24.28 -18.22
C CYS A 21 -21.73 -23.31 -17.17
N GLY A 22 -21.17 -22.17 -17.60
CA GLY A 22 -20.65 -21.12 -16.72
C GLY A 22 -19.33 -21.43 -16.02
N MET A 23 -18.73 -22.61 -16.19
CA MET A 23 -17.44 -22.92 -15.57
C MET A 23 -16.32 -22.04 -16.14
N THR A 24 -15.46 -21.53 -15.26
CA THR A 24 -14.21 -20.83 -15.62
C THR A 24 -13.30 -21.73 -16.45
N LEU A 25 -12.92 -21.28 -17.65
CA LEU A 25 -12.04 -21.99 -18.58
C LEU A 25 -10.59 -21.50 -18.50
N GLN A 26 -10.41 -20.24 -18.16
CA GLN A 26 -9.11 -19.63 -17.91
C GLN A 26 -9.13 -19.10 -16.49
N ALA A 27 -8.23 -19.60 -15.64
CA ALA A 27 -8.05 -19.01 -14.33
C ALA A 27 -7.58 -17.56 -14.54
N GLY A 28 -8.26 -16.62 -13.88
CA GLY A 28 -7.75 -15.26 -13.76
C GLY A 28 -6.47 -15.25 -12.89
N PRO A 29 -5.93 -14.06 -12.60
CA PRO A 29 -4.89 -13.92 -11.60
C PRO A 29 -5.31 -14.62 -10.31
N GLY A 30 -4.37 -15.28 -9.63
CA GLY A 30 -4.67 -15.89 -8.34
C GLY A 30 -5.13 -14.83 -7.33
N MET A 31 -5.74 -15.27 -6.22
CA MET A 31 -6.10 -14.32 -5.14
C MET A 31 -4.89 -13.50 -4.69
N ALA A 32 -3.70 -14.13 -4.60
CA ALA A 32 -2.46 -13.45 -4.27
C ALA A 32 -2.17 -12.29 -5.26
N ASP A 33 -2.21 -12.56 -6.56
CA ASP A 33 -1.97 -11.55 -7.60
C ASP A 33 -3.02 -10.44 -7.57
N ALA A 34 -4.29 -10.79 -7.35
CA ALA A 34 -5.39 -9.85 -7.27
C ALA A 34 -5.26 -8.89 -6.07
N THR A 35 -4.63 -9.34 -4.98
CA THR A 35 -4.46 -8.55 -3.76
C THR A 35 -3.11 -7.84 -3.64
N ALA A 36 -2.09 -8.26 -4.38
CA ALA A 36 -0.73 -7.73 -4.23
C ALA A 36 -0.67 -6.21 -4.41
N LEU A 37 -1.17 -5.69 -5.54
CA LEU A 37 -1.09 -4.27 -5.86
C LEU A 37 -1.83 -3.36 -4.85
N PRO A 38 -3.07 -3.66 -4.41
CA PRO A 38 -3.70 -2.92 -3.33
C PRO A 38 -2.87 -2.85 -2.05
N PHE A 39 -2.29 -3.98 -1.60
CA PHE A 39 -1.51 -4.01 -0.37
C PHE A 39 -0.17 -3.27 -0.50
N GLU A 40 0.54 -3.42 -1.62
CA GLU A 40 1.75 -2.64 -1.91
C GLU A 40 1.49 -1.12 -1.86
N ARG A 41 0.35 -0.68 -2.40
CA ARG A 41 -0.05 0.74 -2.33
C ARG A 41 -0.33 1.19 -0.89
N MET A 42 -1.00 0.35 -0.10
CA MET A 42 -1.28 0.66 1.31
C MET A 42 0.01 0.78 2.12
N ASP A 43 0.98 -0.11 1.89
CA ASP A 43 2.28 -0.07 2.55
C ASP A 43 3.06 1.20 2.20
N ALA A 44 3.06 1.59 0.91
CA ALA A 44 3.68 2.84 0.47
C ALA A 44 3.05 4.07 1.13
N MET A 45 1.72 4.14 1.19
CA MET A 45 1.00 5.25 1.86
C MET A 45 1.32 5.30 3.35
N GLN A 46 1.43 4.15 4.03
CA GLN A 46 1.82 4.11 5.44
C GLN A 46 3.26 4.57 5.64
N ALA A 47 4.18 4.18 4.77
CA ALA A 47 5.58 4.61 4.86
C ALA A 47 5.71 6.13 4.71
N GLU A 48 5.01 6.72 3.74
CA GLU A 48 4.99 8.17 3.51
C GLU A 48 4.37 8.93 4.69
N PHE A 49 3.25 8.44 5.24
CA PHE A 49 2.63 9.04 6.41
C PHE A 49 3.59 9.04 7.61
N ARG A 50 4.26 7.91 7.86
CA ARG A 50 5.22 7.79 8.97
C ARG A 50 6.42 8.69 8.78
N ALA A 51 6.96 8.79 7.57
CA ALA A 51 8.09 9.67 7.26
C ALA A 51 7.75 11.13 7.58
N ARG A 52 6.63 11.62 7.05
CA ARG A 52 6.16 12.99 7.32
C ARG A 52 5.93 13.24 8.81
N HIS A 53 5.35 12.28 9.52
CA HIS A 53 5.12 12.45 10.96
C HIS A 53 6.43 12.51 11.75
N ILE A 54 7.44 11.73 11.35
CA ILE A 54 8.78 11.80 11.94
C ILE A 54 9.40 13.18 11.68
N ASP A 55 9.30 13.69 10.46
CA ASP A 55 9.82 15.02 10.11
C ASP A 55 9.14 16.12 10.95
N GLU A 56 7.81 16.08 11.10
CA GLU A 56 7.06 16.99 11.96
C GLU A 56 7.52 16.93 13.44
N MET A 57 7.82 15.73 13.95
CA MET A 57 8.33 15.57 15.30
C MET A 57 9.75 16.12 15.46
N LEU A 58 10.59 15.99 14.44
CA LEU A 58 11.95 16.55 14.44
C LEU A 58 11.90 18.07 14.48
N ASP A 59 11.05 18.70 13.66
CA ASP A 59 10.87 20.16 13.67
C ASP A 59 10.42 20.67 15.06
N VAL A 60 9.55 19.92 15.74
CA VAL A 60 9.13 20.26 17.10
C VAL A 60 10.29 20.13 18.10
N LEU A 61 11.13 19.10 17.96
CA LEU A 61 12.30 18.93 18.82
C LEU A 61 13.31 20.06 18.63
N ASP A 62 13.57 20.48 17.38
CA ASP A 62 14.45 21.60 17.07
C ASP A 62 13.93 22.92 17.68
N SER A 63 12.62 23.16 17.59
CA SER A 63 11.99 24.33 18.24
C SER A 63 12.16 24.28 19.76
N LEU A 64 11.94 23.13 20.38
CA LEU A 64 12.10 22.96 21.82
C LEU A 64 13.55 23.13 22.27
N GLU A 65 14.52 22.68 21.46
CA GLU A 65 15.94 22.88 21.73
C GLU A 65 16.28 24.38 21.75
N SER A 66 15.81 25.14 20.76
CA SER A 66 15.98 26.60 20.72
C SER A 66 15.34 27.30 21.93
N ASP A 67 14.12 26.92 22.33
CA ASP A 67 13.44 27.51 23.49
C ASP A 67 14.22 27.27 24.79
N VAL A 68 14.78 26.06 24.96
CA VAL A 68 15.61 25.72 26.11
C VAL A 68 16.91 26.51 26.12
N GLU A 69 17.56 26.65 24.96
CA GLU A 69 18.75 27.48 24.83
C GLU A 69 18.47 28.94 25.21
N GLU A 70 17.35 29.52 24.76
CA GLU A 70 16.97 30.89 25.12
C GLU A 70 16.79 31.05 26.64
N LEU A 71 16.11 30.11 27.28
CA LEU A 71 15.93 30.10 28.74
C LEU A 71 17.28 30.04 29.48
N LEU A 72 18.19 29.18 29.03
CA LEU A 72 19.51 29.04 29.66
C LEU A 72 20.38 30.30 29.48
N HIS A 73 20.34 30.95 28.32
CA HIS A 73 21.08 32.19 28.08
C HIS A 73 20.46 33.40 28.80
N GLY A 74 19.13 33.46 28.93
CA GLY A 74 18.43 34.51 29.65
C GLY A 74 18.66 34.50 31.17
N ILE A 75 18.94 33.32 31.75
CA ILE A 75 19.27 33.16 33.17
C ILE A 75 20.75 33.51 33.47
N GLY A 76 21.60 33.59 32.43
CA GLY A 76 23.05 33.81 32.54
C GLY A 76 23.55 35.25 32.42
N ALA A 77 22.68 36.26 32.20
CA ALA A 77 23.11 37.65 32.10
C ALA A 77 23.41 38.25 33.49
N PRO A 78 24.67 38.62 33.82
CA PRO A 78 24.97 39.31 35.06
C PRO A 78 24.42 40.74 35.02
N SER A 79 23.63 41.08 36.04
CA SER A 79 23.16 42.42 36.37
C SER A 79 24.29 43.43 36.56
#